data_AF-A0A933KXP7-F1
#
_entry.id   AF-A0A933KXP7-F1
#
_cell.length_a   1.000
_cell.length_b   1.000
_cell.length_c   1.000
_cell.angle_alpha   90.00
_cell.angle_beta   90.00
_cell.angle_gamma   90.00
#
_symmetry.space_group_name_H-M   'P 1'
#
loop_
_entity.id
_entity.type
_entity.pdbx_description
1 polymer ?
#
loop_
_entity_poly.entity_id
_entity_poly.type
_entity_poly.pdbx_seq_one_letter_code
_entity_poly.pdbx_strand_id
1 'polypeptide(L)'
;MTDTTNAGAAAPAAKSNESAGKCPVVHTGRANRDWWPSQLDLSVLHQHSALSNPMGAAFDYAEAFKTLDIEALKKDLTALMTDSQEWWPADFGHYGPLFIRMAWHSAGTYRVGDGRGGAGAGQQRFAPLNSWPDNVNLDKARRLLWPLKQKYGARISWADLMILTGNVALESMGFKTFGFGGGRADVWEPEQDIYWGPEGKWLADERYSGDRDLENPLAAVQMGLIYVNPEGPNGNPDPLAAAKDIRETFARMAMNDEETVALIAGGHTFGKTHGAGDAALVGPEPEAAGIEEQGLGWKSKFGSGKGGDAIGSGLEVVWTTTPTKWSNNFFWNLFGYEWELTKSPAGAQQWKPKHDAGAGSVPDAHDRSKRHAPSMLTTDLALRVDPAYEKISRRFHENPDQFADAFARAWYKLTHRDMGPRPRYLGPLVPAEELIWQDPVPAVTHELIDEQEIADLKGKILASGLSVSQLVSTAWAS
;
A
#
# COMPACT_ATOMS: atom_id res chain seq x y z
N MET A 1 -43.26 52.76 7.73
CA MET A 1 -43.79 51.77 6.77
C MET A 1 -42.77 50.66 6.73
N THR A 2 -43.22 49.49 7.17
CA THR A 2 -42.40 48.35 7.60
C THR A 2 -41.88 47.55 6.42
N ASP A 3 -40.63 47.17 6.59
CA ASP A 3 -39.81 46.26 5.79
C ASP A 3 -40.19 44.81 6.12
N THR A 4 -40.40 43.96 5.10
CA THR A 4 -40.41 42.49 5.25
C THR A 4 -40.00 41.87 3.93
N THR A 5 -38.74 41.47 3.84
CA THR A 5 -38.19 40.55 2.84
C THR A 5 -38.52 39.11 3.22
N ASN A 6 -38.85 38.33 2.19
CA ASN A 6 -39.36 36.97 2.28
C ASN A 6 -38.19 35.99 2.48
N ALA A 7 -38.25 35.19 3.55
CA ALA A 7 -37.24 34.19 3.88
C ALA A 7 -37.31 32.99 2.94
N GLY A 8 -36.21 32.72 2.22
CA GLY A 8 -36.00 31.45 1.54
C GLY A 8 -35.65 30.35 2.55
N ALA A 9 -36.46 29.30 2.59
CA ALA A 9 -36.25 28.14 3.44
C ALA A 9 -34.98 27.38 3.02
N ALA A 10 -34.01 27.29 3.93
CA ALA A 10 -32.87 26.38 3.80
C ALA A 10 -33.33 24.93 4.06
N ALA A 11 -32.88 24.01 3.22
CA ALA A 11 -33.08 22.57 3.40
C ALA A 11 -32.41 22.08 4.69
N PRO A 12 -32.96 21.06 5.38
CA PRO A 12 -32.43 20.60 6.66
C PRO A 12 -31.08 19.92 6.48
N ALA A 13 -30.09 20.36 7.25
CA ALA A 13 -28.80 19.71 7.39
C ALA A 13 -28.95 18.24 7.83
N ALA A 14 -28.20 17.35 7.19
CA ALA A 14 -28.10 15.96 7.59
C ALA A 14 -27.64 15.87 9.06
N LYS A 15 -28.33 15.07 9.86
CA LYS A 15 -27.97 14.82 11.26
C LYS A 15 -26.65 14.04 11.30
N SER A 16 -25.53 14.72 11.52
CA SER A 16 -24.29 14.07 11.91
C SER A 16 -24.46 13.49 13.32
N ASN A 17 -23.98 12.26 13.50
CA ASN A 17 -24.05 11.56 14.78
C ASN A 17 -23.10 12.27 15.77
N GLU A 18 -23.63 13.06 16.72
CA GLU A 18 -22.89 13.99 17.60
C GLU A 18 -21.78 13.35 18.47
N SER A 19 -21.65 12.02 18.46
CA SER A 19 -20.67 11.22 19.23
C SER A 19 -19.51 10.64 18.41
N ALA A 20 -19.53 10.72 17.07
CA ALA A 20 -18.44 10.19 16.25
C ALA A 20 -17.10 10.89 16.58
N GLY A 21 -16.08 10.12 16.98
CA GLY A 21 -14.73 10.62 17.29
C GLY A 21 -14.51 11.17 18.71
N LYS A 22 -15.50 11.12 19.61
CA LYS A 22 -15.32 11.59 21.00
C LYS A 22 -15.02 10.43 21.96
N CYS A 23 -13.97 10.57 22.77
CA CYS A 23 -13.70 9.63 23.85
C CYS A 23 -14.83 9.68 24.89
N PRO A 24 -15.40 8.54 25.34
CA PRO A 24 -16.46 8.52 26.35
C PRO A 24 -15.97 8.94 27.75
N VAL A 25 -14.64 9.03 27.93
CA VAL A 25 -14.00 9.52 29.16
C VAL A 25 -13.24 10.82 28.81
N VAL A 26 -13.51 11.89 29.54
CA VAL A 26 -12.86 13.18 29.32
C VAL A 26 -11.46 13.17 29.93
N HIS A 27 -10.44 13.00 29.10
CA HIS A 27 -9.03 13.02 29.52
C HIS A 27 -8.32 14.36 29.24
N THR A 28 -8.78 15.10 28.23
CA THR A 28 -8.17 16.35 27.78
C THR A 28 -9.24 17.43 27.57
N GLY A 29 -8.84 18.71 27.71
CA GLY A 29 -9.71 19.84 27.37
C GLY A 29 -9.91 19.99 25.85
N ARG A 30 -10.95 20.72 25.44
CA ARG A 30 -11.18 21.06 24.02
C ARG A 30 -9.98 21.80 23.44
N ALA A 31 -9.55 21.42 22.25
CA ALA A 31 -8.55 22.13 21.47
C ALA A 31 -9.19 23.30 20.68
N ASN A 32 -8.37 24.23 20.19
CA ASN A 32 -8.85 25.35 19.36
C ASN A 32 -9.66 24.88 18.14
N ARG A 33 -9.24 23.78 17.50
CA ARG A 33 -9.94 23.22 16.33
C ARG A 33 -11.34 22.68 16.66
N ASP A 34 -11.61 22.30 17.91
CA ASP A 34 -12.95 21.91 18.34
C ASP A 34 -13.91 23.11 18.43
N TRP A 35 -13.38 24.31 18.65
CA TRP A 35 -14.15 25.56 18.70
C TRP A 35 -14.24 26.24 17.33
N TRP A 36 -13.17 26.18 16.55
CA TRP A 36 -13.07 26.78 15.21
C TRP A 36 -12.58 25.75 14.19
N PRO A 37 -13.45 24.81 13.74
CA PRO A 37 -13.05 23.75 12.83
C PRO A 37 -12.50 24.24 11.49
N SER A 38 -12.89 25.44 11.06
CA SER A 38 -12.43 26.07 9.81
C SER A 38 -11.22 27.00 10.00
N GLN A 39 -10.62 27.07 11.19
CA GLN A 39 -9.40 27.84 11.40
C GLN A 39 -8.23 27.18 10.66
N LEU A 40 -7.37 28.00 10.03
CA LEU A 40 -6.19 27.52 9.33
C LEU A 40 -5.29 26.69 10.26
N ASP A 41 -4.94 25.48 9.81
CA ASP A 41 -4.09 24.57 10.54
C ASP A 41 -2.61 24.79 10.18
N LEU A 42 -1.83 25.31 11.14
CA LEU A 42 -0.40 25.54 10.98
C LEU A 42 0.46 24.38 11.49
N SER A 43 -0.14 23.32 12.03
CA SER A 43 0.60 22.19 12.59
C SER A 43 1.42 21.43 11.56
N VAL A 44 0.90 21.37 10.33
CA VAL A 44 1.57 20.74 9.18
C VAL A 44 2.93 21.37 8.84
N LEU A 45 3.17 22.63 9.22
CA LEU A 45 4.42 23.34 8.92
C LEU A 45 5.56 23.03 9.91
N HIS A 46 5.26 22.34 11.01
CA HIS A 46 6.25 21.93 12.00
C HIS A 46 6.25 20.42 12.25
N GLN A 47 5.57 19.66 11.40
CA GLN A 47 5.74 18.20 11.36
C GLN A 47 7.17 17.82 11.01
N HIS A 48 7.57 16.64 11.47
CA HIS A 48 8.88 16.03 11.34
C HIS A 48 10.02 16.94 11.79
N SER A 49 9.75 17.77 12.81
CA SER A 49 10.78 18.62 13.40
C SER A 49 11.92 17.80 13.98
N ALA A 50 13.09 18.42 14.12
CA ALA A 50 14.24 17.78 14.76
C ALA A 50 13.98 17.34 16.23
N LEU A 51 12.93 17.88 16.87
CA LEU A 51 12.56 17.53 18.25
C LEU A 51 11.86 16.17 18.37
N SER A 52 11.17 15.71 17.32
CA SER A 52 10.55 14.37 17.32
C SER A 52 11.52 13.27 16.86
N ASN A 53 12.65 13.64 16.28
CA ASN A 53 13.65 12.70 15.75
C ASN A 53 14.68 12.27 16.81
N PRO A 54 14.69 10.99 17.26
CA PRO A 54 15.62 10.48 18.26
C PRO A 54 17.05 10.24 17.73
N MET A 55 17.29 10.35 16.43
CA MET A 55 18.59 10.06 15.82
C MET A 55 19.60 11.21 15.98
N GLY A 56 19.10 12.42 16.26
CA GLY A 56 19.90 13.65 16.35
C GLY A 56 20.30 14.23 14.99
N ALA A 57 20.63 15.52 14.97
CA ALA A 57 20.87 16.28 13.75
C ALA A 57 22.12 15.85 12.94
N ALA A 58 23.05 15.13 13.57
CA ALA A 58 24.26 14.64 12.92
C ALA A 58 24.09 13.29 12.22
N PHE A 59 22.95 12.63 12.38
CA PHE A 59 22.71 11.32 11.75
C PHE A 59 22.42 11.47 10.26
N ASP A 60 23.21 10.76 9.44
CA ASP A 60 23.00 10.63 8.01
C ASP A 60 22.61 9.19 7.68
N TYR A 61 21.37 9.00 7.23
CA TYR A 61 20.86 7.68 6.88
C TYR A 61 21.55 7.09 5.65
N ALA A 62 21.92 7.91 4.66
CA ALA A 62 22.58 7.42 3.46
C ALA A 62 23.96 6.85 3.79
N GLU A 63 24.72 7.52 4.65
CA GLU A 63 26.00 7.00 5.16
C GLU A 63 25.81 5.76 6.03
N ALA A 64 24.80 5.74 6.91
CA ALA A 64 24.50 4.55 7.71
C ALA A 64 24.15 3.34 6.83
N PHE A 65 23.30 3.53 5.81
CA PHE A 65 22.88 2.47 4.89
C PHE A 65 24.05 1.92 4.07
N LYS A 66 25.01 2.75 3.65
CA LYS A 66 26.22 2.28 2.93
C LYS A 66 27.05 1.27 3.73
N THR A 67 26.94 1.26 5.06
CA THR A 67 27.63 0.29 5.93
C THR A 67 26.85 -1.00 6.17
N LEU A 68 25.64 -1.12 5.62
CA LEU A 68 24.79 -2.30 5.75
C LEU A 68 25.35 -3.46 4.93
N ASP A 69 25.53 -4.62 5.57
CA ASP A 69 25.68 -5.88 4.86
C ASP A 69 24.31 -6.35 4.34
N ILE A 70 23.96 -5.88 3.14
CA ILE A 70 22.65 -6.15 2.54
C ILE A 70 22.46 -7.64 2.23
N GLU A 71 23.53 -8.36 1.87
CA GLU A 71 23.45 -9.79 1.57
C GLU A 71 23.21 -10.62 2.85
N ALA A 72 23.85 -10.25 3.97
CA ALA A 72 23.53 -10.85 5.26
C ALA A 72 22.08 -10.57 5.68
N LEU A 73 21.58 -9.34 5.48
CA LEU A 73 20.18 -9.01 5.76
C LEU A 73 19.22 -9.82 4.88
N LYS A 74 19.49 -9.95 3.57
CA LYS A 74 18.68 -10.77 2.67
C LYS A 74 18.65 -12.23 3.12
N LYS A 75 19.79 -12.79 3.52
CA LYS A 75 19.88 -14.16 4.05
C LYS A 75 19.05 -14.34 5.32
N ASP A 76 19.13 -13.39 6.25
CA ASP A 76 18.32 -13.43 7.48
C ASP A 76 16.81 -13.31 7.17
N LEU A 77 16.43 -12.46 6.22
CA LEU A 77 15.05 -12.32 5.76
C LEU A 77 14.53 -13.62 5.13
N THR A 78 15.33 -14.26 4.27
CA THR A 78 14.98 -15.56 3.70
C THR A 78 14.84 -16.64 4.78
N ALA A 79 15.70 -16.65 5.79
CA ALA A 79 15.58 -17.58 6.91
C ALA A 79 14.28 -17.34 7.71
N LEU A 80 14.01 -16.08 8.05
CA LEU A 80 12.79 -15.67 8.77
C LEU A 80 11.51 -16.13 8.05
N MET A 81 11.50 -16.13 6.71
CA MET A 81 10.31 -16.53 5.95
C MET A 81 9.82 -17.93 6.26
N THR A 82 10.71 -18.84 6.69
CA THR A 82 10.34 -20.22 7.05
C THR A 82 10.43 -20.51 8.55
N ASP A 83 10.79 -19.52 9.35
CA ASP A 83 10.86 -19.61 10.81
C ASP A 83 9.51 -19.24 11.44
N SER A 84 8.55 -20.16 11.33
CA SER A 84 7.17 -19.96 11.82
C SER A 84 7.13 -19.74 13.33
N GLN A 85 6.51 -18.63 13.74
CA GLN A 85 6.35 -18.24 15.13
C GLN A 85 5.01 -18.74 15.68
N GLU A 86 5.02 -19.28 16.91
CA GLU A 86 3.81 -19.82 17.55
C GLU A 86 2.69 -18.77 17.70
N TRP A 87 3.04 -17.52 17.98
CA TRP A 87 2.07 -16.44 18.17
C TRP A 87 1.39 -15.99 16.88
N TRP A 88 1.96 -16.32 15.71
CA TRP A 88 1.34 -16.09 14.40
C TRP A 88 1.86 -17.08 13.35
N PRO A 89 1.37 -18.33 13.32
CA PRO A 89 1.94 -19.38 12.47
C PRO A 89 1.90 -19.04 10.98
N ALA A 90 2.98 -19.35 10.26
CA ALA A 90 3.08 -19.09 8.82
C ALA A 90 2.16 -20.01 8.01
N ASP A 91 1.31 -19.43 7.15
CA ASP A 91 0.56 -20.18 6.14
C ASP A 91 1.53 -20.97 5.25
N PHE A 92 1.23 -22.25 5.00
CA PHE A 92 2.05 -23.14 4.18
C PHE A 92 3.51 -23.28 4.67
N GLY A 93 3.80 -22.86 5.91
CA GLY A 93 5.15 -22.80 6.46
C GLY A 93 6.01 -21.69 5.85
N HIS A 94 5.44 -20.67 5.21
CA HIS A 94 6.19 -19.57 4.58
C HIS A 94 5.50 -18.20 4.72
N TYR A 95 6.14 -17.22 5.36
CA TYR A 95 5.61 -15.85 5.52
C TYR A 95 5.73 -14.97 4.28
N GLY A 96 6.45 -15.42 3.24
CA GLY A 96 6.66 -14.66 2.00
C GLY A 96 5.41 -13.95 1.48
N PRO A 97 4.26 -14.63 1.29
CA PRO A 97 3.05 -13.97 0.80
C PRO A 97 2.52 -12.85 1.71
N LEU A 98 2.60 -13.02 3.04
CA LEU A 98 2.25 -11.98 4.01
C LEU A 98 3.18 -10.75 3.87
N PHE A 99 4.46 -10.98 3.64
CA PHE A 99 5.43 -9.90 3.44
C PHE A 99 5.29 -9.18 2.09
N ILE A 100 4.91 -9.89 1.03
CA ILE A 100 4.53 -9.27 -0.25
C ILE A 100 3.34 -8.33 -0.03
N ARG A 101 2.29 -8.80 0.66
CA ARG A 101 1.14 -7.96 1.00
C ARG A 101 1.58 -6.74 1.84
N MET A 102 2.43 -6.92 2.84
CA MET A 102 2.92 -5.80 3.65
C MET A 102 3.63 -4.73 2.81
N ALA A 103 4.54 -5.13 1.91
CA ALA A 103 5.25 -4.22 1.03
C ALA A 103 4.31 -3.55 0.00
N TRP A 104 3.38 -4.32 -0.58
CA TRP A 104 2.31 -3.83 -1.45
C TRP A 104 1.49 -2.73 -0.76
N HIS A 105 0.98 -3.00 0.45
CA HIS A 105 0.19 -2.04 1.22
C HIS A 105 1.00 -0.84 1.70
N SER A 106 2.31 -1.02 1.92
CA SER A 106 3.19 0.09 2.32
C SER A 106 3.35 1.07 1.16
N ALA A 107 3.59 0.57 -0.05
CA ALA A 107 3.75 1.41 -1.23
C ALA A 107 2.41 1.87 -1.85
N GLY A 108 1.35 1.09 -1.63
CA GLY A 108 0.06 1.19 -2.29
C GLY A 108 -0.81 2.37 -1.85
N THR A 109 -0.38 3.23 -0.93
CA THR A 109 -1.18 4.41 -0.53
C THR A 109 -0.88 5.66 -1.37
N TYR A 110 0.14 5.60 -2.22
CA TYR A 110 0.61 6.73 -3.05
C TYR A 110 -0.46 7.20 -4.04
N ARG A 111 -0.56 8.51 -4.26
CA ARG A 111 -1.46 9.11 -5.25
C ARG A 111 -0.74 10.19 -6.06
N VAL A 112 -0.96 10.17 -7.38
CA VAL A 112 -0.35 11.13 -8.32
C VAL A 112 -0.92 12.55 -8.18
N GLY A 113 -2.11 12.68 -7.58
CA GLY A 113 -2.79 13.98 -7.48
C GLY A 113 -2.04 15.00 -6.63
N ASP A 114 -1.28 14.53 -5.63
CA ASP A 114 -0.50 15.37 -4.71
C ASP A 114 0.88 14.79 -4.35
N GLY A 115 1.20 13.58 -4.83
CA GLY A 115 2.46 12.89 -4.54
C GLY A 115 2.55 12.30 -3.13
N ARG A 116 1.45 12.31 -2.36
CA ARG A 116 1.40 11.85 -0.95
C ARG A 116 1.13 10.35 -0.84
N GLY A 117 1.37 9.81 0.35
CA GLY A 117 1.35 8.37 0.60
C GLY A 117 2.59 7.68 0.05
N GLY A 118 2.52 6.36 -0.10
CA GLY A 118 3.66 5.54 -0.48
C GLY A 118 4.47 5.02 0.69
N ALA A 119 5.59 4.36 0.39
CA ALA A 119 6.43 3.67 1.35
C ALA A 119 7.62 4.50 1.84
N GLY A 120 7.88 5.67 1.22
CA GLY A 120 9.09 6.47 1.38
C GLY A 120 9.40 6.92 2.80
N ALA A 121 8.39 7.02 3.66
CA ALA A 121 8.51 7.42 5.06
C ALA A 121 8.24 6.27 6.05
N GLY A 122 7.84 5.09 5.59
CA GLY A 122 7.51 3.95 6.46
C GLY A 122 6.24 4.15 7.31
N GLN A 123 5.31 5.01 6.86
CA GLN A 123 4.12 5.43 7.61
C GLN A 123 3.15 4.30 7.98
N GLN A 124 3.23 3.12 7.35
CA GLN A 124 2.40 1.95 7.71
C GLN A 124 2.57 1.54 9.19
N ARG A 125 3.65 1.97 9.87
CA ARG A 125 3.88 1.72 11.30
C ARG A 125 3.17 2.69 12.24
N PHE A 126 2.56 3.77 11.73
CA PHE A 126 1.87 4.79 12.50
C PHE A 126 0.39 4.90 12.11
N ALA A 127 -0.40 5.55 12.97
CA ALA A 127 -1.76 5.95 12.64
C ALA A 127 -1.79 6.90 11.42
N PRO A 128 -2.87 6.92 10.62
CA PRO A 128 -4.00 5.98 10.66
C PRO A 128 -3.68 4.64 9.99
N LEU A 129 -2.60 4.55 9.19
CA LEU A 129 -2.33 3.41 8.32
C LEU A 129 -2.12 2.11 9.09
N ASN A 130 -1.51 2.16 10.28
CA ASN A 130 -1.31 0.97 11.11
C ASN A 130 -2.62 0.29 11.54
N SER A 131 -3.75 0.98 11.40
CA SER A 131 -5.08 0.59 11.90
C SER A 131 -6.18 0.64 10.83
N TRP A 132 -5.84 0.95 9.59
CA TRP A 132 -6.78 0.81 8.47
C TRP A 132 -7.29 -0.63 8.38
N PRO A 133 -8.59 -0.85 8.09
CA PRO A 133 -9.15 -2.20 7.93
C PRO A 133 -8.39 -3.03 6.89
N ASP A 134 -7.97 -2.42 5.78
CA ASP A 134 -7.24 -3.14 4.73
C ASP A 134 -5.81 -3.50 5.15
N ASN A 135 -5.28 -2.90 6.23
CA ASN A 135 -4.00 -3.26 6.84
C ASN A 135 -4.13 -4.27 7.99
N VAL A 136 -5.30 -4.90 8.15
CA VAL A 136 -5.55 -5.96 9.13
C VAL A 136 -4.44 -7.02 9.11
N ASN A 137 -3.95 -7.36 10.31
CA ASN A 137 -2.86 -8.30 10.58
C ASN A 137 -1.47 -7.92 10.03
N LEU A 138 -1.29 -6.76 9.37
CA LEU A 138 0.04 -6.29 8.97
C LEU A 138 0.87 -5.78 10.17
N ASP A 139 0.23 -5.51 11.30
CA ASP A 139 0.89 -5.34 12.60
C ASP A 139 1.70 -6.60 12.98
N LYS A 140 1.16 -7.80 12.74
CA LYS A 140 1.86 -9.08 12.92
C LYS A 140 3.04 -9.19 11.94
N ALA A 141 2.84 -8.82 10.68
CA ALA A 141 3.91 -8.84 9.67
C ALA A 141 5.09 -7.94 10.06
N ARG A 142 4.83 -6.69 10.47
CA ARG A 142 5.88 -5.77 10.95
C ARG A 142 6.55 -6.29 12.23
N ARG A 143 5.78 -6.91 13.13
CA ARG A 143 6.32 -7.50 14.37
C ARG A 143 7.28 -8.66 14.10
N LEU A 144 7.04 -9.49 13.08
CA LEU A 144 7.96 -10.56 12.67
C LEU A 144 9.33 -10.01 12.23
N LEU A 145 9.39 -8.79 11.68
CA LEU A 145 10.62 -8.15 11.22
C LEU A 145 11.42 -7.46 12.33
N TRP A 146 10.82 -7.24 13.51
CA TRP A 146 11.44 -6.52 14.60
C TRP A 146 12.82 -7.07 15.02
N PRO A 147 13.03 -8.41 15.16
CA PRO A 147 14.35 -8.94 15.50
C PRO A 147 15.44 -8.55 14.49
N LEU A 148 15.10 -8.45 13.21
CA LEU A 148 16.05 -8.00 12.18
C LEU A 148 16.28 -6.50 12.24
N LYS A 149 15.23 -5.69 12.42
CA LYS A 149 15.40 -4.25 12.67
C LYS A 149 16.31 -3.99 13.88
N GLN A 150 16.15 -4.78 14.94
CA GLN A 150 16.99 -4.71 16.14
C GLN A 150 18.44 -5.10 15.84
N LYS A 151 18.67 -6.18 15.10
CA LYS A 151 20.01 -6.67 14.71
C LYS A 151 20.78 -5.66 13.85
N TYR A 152 20.12 -5.06 12.86
CA TYR A 152 20.76 -4.16 11.90
C TYR A 152 20.75 -2.68 12.33
N GLY A 153 19.87 -2.31 13.26
CA GLY A 153 19.84 -1.01 13.92
C GLY A 153 19.57 0.14 12.95
N ALA A 154 20.32 1.22 13.08
CA ALA A 154 20.16 2.44 12.28
C ALA A 154 20.61 2.30 10.81
N ARG A 155 21.28 1.20 10.44
CA ARG A 155 21.77 0.95 9.07
C ARG A 155 20.68 0.53 8.09
N ILE A 156 19.50 0.21 8.60
CA ILE A 156 18.31 -0.07 7.80
C ILE A 156 17.11 0.59 8.48
N SER A 157 16.39 1.43 7.77
CA SER A 157 15.13 2.03 8.22
C SER A 157 14.01 1.01 8.19
N TRP A 158 12.91 1.26 8.91
CA TRP A 158 11.68 0.49 8.74
C TRP A 158 11.11 0.64 7.34
N ALA A 159 11.16 1.86 6.78
CA ALA A 159 10.72 2.14 5.42
C ALA A 159 11.41 1.23 4.37
N ASP A 160 12.74 1.14 4.41
CA ASP A 160 13.48 0.25 3.50
C ASP A 160 13.29 -1.22 3.86
N LEU A 161 13.27 -1.58 5.15
CA LEU A 161 13.12 -2.97 5.59
C LEU A 161 11.79 -3.58 5.12
N MET A 162 10.68 -2.85 5.22
CA MET A 162 9.38 -3.37 4.79
C MET A 162 9.35 -3.69 3.29
N ILE A 163 9.93 -2.83 2.46
CA ILE A 163 10.00 -3.02 1.00
C ILE A 163 11.00 -4.12 0.63
N LEU A 164 12.20 -4.10 1.20
CA LEU A 164 13.21 -5.13 0.96
C LEU A 164 12.68 -6.52 1.32
N THR A 165 11.93 -6.64 2.41
CA THR A 165 11.30 -7.91 2.81
C THR A 165 10.36 -8.44 1.72
N GLY A 166 9.53 -7.58 1.11
CA GLY A 166 8.67 -7.97 -0.02
C GLY A 166 9.47 -8.44 -1.24
N ASN A 167 10.56 -7.76 -1.58
CA ASN A 167 11.47 -8.18 -2.66
C ASN A 167 12.11 -9.55 -2.37
N VAL A 168 12.66 -9.73 -1.17
CA VAL A 168 13.28 -11.02 -0.78
C VAL A 168 12.23 -12.13 -0.74
N ALA A 169 10.97 -11.82 -0.39
CA ALA A 169 9.89 -12.80 -0.38
C ALA A 169 9.62 -13.31 -1.79
N LEU A 170 9.51 -12.41 -2.77
CA LEU A 170 9.39 -12.77 -4.18
C LEU A 170 10.57 -13.64 -4.65
N GLU A 171 11.81 -13.23 -4.34
CA GLU A 171 13.02 -13.98 -4.70
C GLU A 171 13.06 -15.38 -4.10
N SER A 172 12.76 -15.51 -2.81
CA SER A 172 12.75 -16.80 -2.10
C SER A 172 11.73 -17.79 -2.65
N MET A 173 10.63 -17.28 -3.24
CA MET A 173 9.57 -18.08 -3.84
C MET A 173 9.74 -18.27 -5.36
N GLY A 174 10.91 -17.91 -5.90
CA GLY A 174 11.29 -18.21 -7.28
C GLY A 174 10.94 -17.12 -8.31
N PHE A 175 10.60 -15.91 -7.88
CA PHE A 175 10.44 -14.76 -8.77
C PHE A 175 11.67 -13.85 -8.73
N LYS A 176 12.29 -13.59 -9.89
CA LYS A 176 13.42 -12.65 -9.97
C LYS A 176 12.90 -11.22 -10.07
N THR A 177 13.15 -10.41 -9.03
CA THR A 177 12.80 -8.99 -9.05
C THR A 177 13.70 -8.20 -10.01
N PHE A 178 13.24 -7.01 -10.44
CA PHE A 178 14.02 -6.12 -11.31
C PHE A 178 15.23 -5.51 -10.60
N GLY A 179 15.11 -5.29 -9.28
CA GLY A 179 16.15 -4.77 -8.40
C GLY A 179 15.57 -4.11 -7.16
N PHE A 180 16.42 -3.42 -6.40
CA PHE A 180 16.05 -2.70 -5.17
C PHE A 180 16.99 -1.52 -4.91
N GLY A 181 16.43 -0.36 -4.56
CA GLY A 181 17.16 0.78 -4.01
C GLY A 181 16.70 1.10 -2.59
N GLY A 182 17.65 1.18 -1.66
CA GLY A 182 17.44 1.77 -0.34
C GLY A 182 17.55 3.29 -0.37
N GLY A 183 17.41 3.95 0.79
CA GLY A 183 17.54 5.40 0.94
C GLY A 183 16.30 6.09 1.54
N ARG A 184 15.29 5.31 1.96
CA ARG A 184 14.10 5.84 2.65
C ARG A 184 14.44 6.06 4.13
N ALA A 185 14.60 7.31 4.56
CA ALA A 185 14.80 7.60 5.98
C ALA A 185 13.47 7.44 6.75
N ASP A 186 13.52 6.86 7.96
CA ASP A 186 12.35 6.80 8.82
C ASP A 186 11.95 8.20 9.32
N VAL A 187 10.65 8.47 9.36
CA VAL A 187 10.07 9.59 10.12
C VAL A 187 9.56 9.11 11.48
N TRP A 188 9.25 10.02 12.40
CA TRP A 188 9.06 9.69 13.82
C TRP A 188 7.68 10.03 14.38
N GLU A 189 6.77 10.48 13.52
CA GLU A 189 5.39 10.79 13.86
C GLU A 189 4.50 10.58 12.63
N PRO A 190 3.19 10.38 12.81
CA PRO A 190 2.26 10.19 11.70
C PRO A 190 2.15 11.45 10.83
N GLU A 191 2.03 11.26 9.52
CA GLU A 191 1.73 12.32 8.55
C GLU A 191 0.28 12.81 8.73
N GLN A 192 0.13 14.00 9.32
CA GLN A 192 -1.19 14.63 9.56
C GLN A 192 -1.66 15.53 8.40
N ASP A 193 -0.81 15.74 7.42
CA ASP A 193 -1.02 16.64 6.28
C ASP A 193 -1.60 15.92 5.05
N ILE A 194 -1.91 14.62 5.17
CA ILE A 194 -2.57 13.85 4.12
C ILE A 194 -4.09 13.85 4.31
N TYR A 195 -4.80 14.33 3.29
CA TYR A 195 -6.25 14.21 3.19
C TYR A 195 -6.62 12.83 2.62
N TRP A 196 -7.04 11.91 3.50
CA TRP A 196 -7.45 10.55 3.11
C TRP A 196 -8.89 10.42 2.61
N GLY A 197 -9.69 11.48 2.78
CA GLY A 197 -11.10 11.54 2.41
C GLY A 197 -11.96 12.18 3.50
N PRO A 198 -13.22 12.52 3.19
CA PRO A 198 -14.11 13.24 4.09
C PRO A 198 -14.78 12.35 5.16
N GLU A 199 -14.69 11.03 5.02
CA GLU A 199 -15.51 10.10 5.80
C GLU A 199 -15.15 10.07 7.29
N GLY A 200 -16.18 10.11 8.13
CA GLY A 200 -16.05 9.89 9.58
C GLY A 200 -16.08 8.42 10.01
N LYS A 201 -16.12 7.46 9.08
CA LYS A 201 -16.25 6.02 9.35
C LYS A 201 -15.40 5.19 8.38
N TRP A 202 -14.73 4.17 8.92
CA TRP A 202 -14.03 3.16 8.11
C TRP A 202 -14.97 2.46 7.12
N LEU A 203 -14.45 2.23 5.91
CA LEU A 203 -15.11 1.58 4.77
C LEU A 203 -16.32 2.33 4.20
N ALA A 204 -16.58 3.57 4.63
CA ALA A 204 -17.56 4.44 3.97
C ALA A 204 -17.01 5.05 2.67
N ASP A 205 -17.91 5.50 1.79
CA ASP A 205 -17.65 5.95 0.42
C ASP A 205 -18.29 7.32 0.10
N GLU A 206 -18.15 8.32 0.98
CA GLU A 206 -18.69 9.69 0.79
C GLU A 206 -17.81 10.54 -0.17
N ARG A 207 -17.23 9.89 -1.18
CA ARG A 207 -16.18 10.43 -2.05
C ARG A 207 -16.49 10.35 -3.55
N TYR A 208 -17.71 9.97 -3.88
CA TYR A 208 -18.17 9.86 -5.26
C TYR A 208 -19.22 10.94 -5.57
N SER A 209 -19.18 11.43 -6.80
CA SER A 209 -20.21 12.30 -7.37
C SER A 209 -20.56 11.85 -8.79
N GLY A 210 -21.64 12.38 -9.36
CA GLY A 210 -22.05 12.05 -10.74
C GLY A 210 -22.20 10.55 -10.99
N ASP A 211 -21.67 10.10 -12.14
CA ASP A 211 -21.72 8.70 -12.60
C ASP A 211 -20.55 7.85 -12.05
N ARG A 212 -20.13 8.12 -10.80
CA ARG A 212 -18.99 7.50 -10.08
C ARG A 212 -17.64 8.19 -10.31
N ASP A 213 -17.66 9.53 -10.37
CA ASP A 213 -16.46 10.36 -10.36
C ASP A 213 -15.86 10.40 -8.95
N LEU A 214 -14.67 9.81 -8.78
CA LEU A 214 -13.95 9.78 -7.51
C LEU A 214 -13.36 11.16 -7.19
N GLU A 215 -13.55 11.66 -5.97
CA GLU A 215 -13.03 12.96 -5.51
C GLU A 215 -11.50 13.06 -5.67
N ASN A 216 -11.00 14.19 -6.17
CA ASN A 216 -9.55 14.46 -6.23
C ASN A 216 -9.05 14.98 -4.86
N PRO A 217 -7.86 14.58 -4.40
CA PRO A 217 -6.85 13.77 -5.09
C PRO A 217 -6.99 12.26 -4.82
N LEU A 218 -8.17 11.78 -4.40
CA LEU A 218 -8.29 10.45 -3.81
C LEU A 218 -8.02 9.31 -4.80
N ALA A 219 -7.41 8.20 -4.37
CA ALA A 219 -7.05 7.06 -5.21
C ALA A 219 -7.54 5.71 -4.65
N ALA A 220 -8.47 5.73 -3.69
CA ALA A 220 -9.11 4.55 -3.13
C ALA A 220 -10.62 4.73 -3.08
N VAL A 221 -11.39 3.65 -3.26
CA VAL A 221 -12.85 3.71 -3.38
C VAL A 221 -13.59 3.88 -2.05
N GLN A 222 -12.94 3.55 -0.93
CA GLN A 222 -13.50 3.64 0.43
C GLN A 222 -12.42 4.07 1.42
N MET A 223 -12.83 4.71 2.51
CA MET A 223 -11.92 5.11 3.58
C MET A 223 -11.32 3.88 4.26
N GLY A 224 -9.99 3.80 4.33
CA GLY A 224 -9.29 2.68 4.94
C GLY A 224 -9.00 1.49 4.03
N LEU A 225 -9.27 1.62 2.72
CA LEU A 225 -8.78 0.69 1.68
C LEU A 225 -7.54 1.23 0.98
N ILE A 226 -6.70 0.33 0.46
CA ILE A 226 -5.55 0.70 -0.36
C ILE A 226 -6.02 1.15 -1.76
N TYR A 227 -6.83 0.33 -2.45
CA TYR A 227 -7.33 0.64 -3.80
C TYR A 227 -8.85 0.47 -3.89
N VAL A 228 -9.32 -0.77 -4.02
CA VAL A 228 -10.70 -1.14 -4.33
C VAL A 228 -11.25 -2.12 -3.31
N ASN A 229 -12.58 -2.23 -3.24
CA ASN A 229 -13.22 -3.23 -2.41
C ASN A 229 -13.11 -4.63 -3.08
N PRO A 230 -12.56 -5.65 -2.40
CA PRO A 230 -12.32 -6.97 -2.99
C PRO A 230 -13.61 -7.75 -3.32
N GLU A 231 -14.72 -7.42 -2.68
CA GLU A 231 -16.04 -7.99 -2.98
C GLU A 231 -16.71 -7.30 -4.18
N GLY A 232 -16.15 -6.19 -4.67
CA GLY A 232 -16.69 -5.34 -5.72
C GLY A 232 -17.28 -4.03 -5.18
N PRO A 233 -17.70 -3.09 -6.06
CA PRO A 233 -18.16 -1.76 -5.68
C PRO A 233 -19.23 -1.81 -4.59
N ASN A 234 -18.93 -1.25 -3.42
CA ASN A 234 -19.83 -1.21 -2.25
C ASN A 234 -20.30 -2.61 -1.79
N GLY A 235 -19.46 -3.62 -1.98
CA GLY A 235 -19.77 -5.02 -1.65
C GLY A 235 -20.65 -5.74 -2.67
N ASN A 236 -20.96 -5.12 -3.82
CA ASN A 236 -21.69 -5.74 -4.91
C ASN A 236 -20.74 -6.59 -5.78
N PRO A 237 -20.92 -7.93 -5.88
CA PRO A 237 -20.02 -8.82 -6.62
C PRO A 237 -20.23 -8.76 -8.13
N ASP A 238 -20.03 -7.57 -8.71
CA ASP A 238 -20.02 -7.31 -10.15
C ASP A 238 -18.56 -7.11 -10.62
N PRO A 239 -17.96 -8.10 -11.31
CA PRO A 239 -16.58 -7.99 -11.79
C PRO A 239 -16.37 -6.91 -12.86
N LEU A 240 -17.38 -6.59 -13.68
CA LEU A 240 -17.25 -5.52 -14.69
C LEU A 240 -17.28 -4.14 -14.02
N ALA A 241 -18.11 -3.96 -13.00
CA ALA A 241 -18.10 -2.74 -12.22
C ALA A 241 -16.79 -2.60 -11.41
N ALA A 242 -16.28 -3.70 -10.84
CA ALA A 242 -14.99 -3.72 -10.15
C ALA A 242 -13.83 -3.34 -11.08
N ALA A 243 -13.85 -3.75 -12.35
CA ALA A 243 -12.82 -3.37 -13.32
C ALA A 243 -12.69 -1.85 -13.52
N LYS A 244 -13.81 -1.11 -13.45
CA LYS A 244 -13.79 0.36 -13.57
C LYS A 244 -13.10 1.00 -12.37
N ASP A 245 -13.44 0.54 -11.17
CA ASP A 245 -12.80 1.00 -9.93
C ASP A 245 -11.31 0.66 -9.90
N ILE A 246 -10.93 -0.54 -10.35
CA ILE A 246 -9.53 -0.97 -10.46
C ILE A 246 -8.79 0.00 -11.39
N ARG A 247 -9.32 0.24 -12.59
CA ARG A 247 -8.70 1.13 -13.57
C ARG A 247 -8.49 2.54 -13.03
N GLU A 248 -9.54 3.12 -12.44
CA GLU A 248 -9.50 4.48 -11.92
C GLU A 248 -8.48 4.61 -10.79
N THR A 249 -8.54 3.72 -9.80
CA THR A 249 -7.66 3.80 -8.63
C THR A 249 -6.20 3.53 -8.99
N PHE A 250 -5.92 2.51 -9.80
CA PHE A 250 -4.55 2.22 -10.24
C PHE A 250 -3.96 3.34 -11.11
N ALA A 251 -4.76 3.96 -12.00
CA ALA A 251 -4.32 5.11 -12.79
C ALA A 251 -3.95 6.30 -11.89
N ARG A 252 -4.75 6.59 -10.86
CA ARG A 252 -4.43 7.61 -9.84
C ARG A 252 -3.24 7.25 -8.96
N MET A 253 -2.75 6.02 -9.07
CA MET A 253 -1.50 5.56 -8.46
C MET A 253 -0.40 5.32 -9.50
N ALA A 254 -0.45 5.99 -10.64
CA ALA A 254 0.56 5.91 -11.71
C ALA A 254 0.70 4.53 -12.37
N MET A 255 -0.32 3.66 -12.33
CA MET A 255 -0.27 2.35 -12.97
C MET A 255 -1.23 2.31 -14.17
N ASN A 256 -0.73 1.92 -15.33
CA ASN A 256 -1.56 1.67 -16.51
C ASN A 256 -2.21 0.28 -16.47
N ASP A 257 -3.01 -0.07 -17.49
CA ASP A 257 -3.73 -1.35 -17.54
C ASP A 257 -2.79 -2.57 -17.50
N GLU A 258 -1.64 -2.52 -18.17
CA GLU A 258 -0.67 -3.63 -18.19
C GLU A 258 0.02 -3.82 -16.84
N GLU A 259 0.48 -2.71 -16.24
CA GLU A 259 1.07 -2.70 -14.90
C GLU A 259 0.06 -3.19 -13.85
N THR A 260 -1.21 -2.79 -13.99
CA THR A 260 -2.31 -3.17 -13.10
C THR A 260 -2.57 -4.68 -13.13
N VAL A 261 -2.76 -5.25 -14.32
CA VAL A 261 -2.95 -6.71 -14.47
C VAL A 261 -1.72 -7.46 -13.96
N ALA A 262 -0.51 -6.97 -14.27
CA ALA A 262 0.73 -7.60 -13.82
C ALA A 262 0.86 -7.60 -12.29
N LEU A 263 0.53 -6.48 -11.62
CA LEU A 263 0.60 -6.37 -10.16
C LEU A 263 -0.43 -7.24 -9.46
N ILE A 264 -1.69 -7.24 -9.91
CA ILE A 264 -2.75 -8.03 -9.28
C ILE A 264 -2.47 -9.53 -9.45
N ALA A 265 -2.26 -9.98 -10.69
CA ALA A 265 -2.00 -11.40 -10.95
C ALA A 265 -0.66 -11.86 -10.36
N GLY A 266 0.36 -11.00 -10.39
CA GLY A 266 1.68 -11.29 -9.83
C GLY A 266 1.64 -11.41 -8.31
N GLY A 267 0.93 -10.51 -7.63
CA GLY A 267 0.70 -10.59 -6.19
C GLY A 267 -0.14 -11.81 -5.80
N HIS A 268 -1.28 -12.02 -6.46
CA HIS A 268 -2.20 -13.14 -6.18
C HIS A 268 -1.73 -14.50 -6.70
N THR A 269 -0.54 -14.57 -7.31
CA THR A 269 0.15 -15.84 -7.52
C THR A 269 0.56 -16.48 -6.17
N PHE A 270 0.67 -15.67 -5.12
CA PHE A 270 1.14 -16.07 -3.80
C PHE A 270 0.06 -16.00 -2.72
N GLY A 271 0.15 -16.90 -1.74
CA GLY A 271 -0.59 -16.84 -0.49
C GLY A 271 -2.08 -17.12 -0.60
N LYS A 272 -2.80 -16.52 0.35
CA LYS A 272 -4.25 -16.63 0.54
C LYS A 272 -4.80 -15.41 1.28
N THR A 273 -6.11 -15.24 1.27
CA THR A 273 -6.83 -14.35 2.19
C THR A 273 -7.26 -15.10 3.45
N HIS A 274 -7.82 -14.40 4.45
CA HIS A 274 -8.20 -14.97 5.74
C HIS A 274 -9.60 -14.51 6.19
N GLY A 275 -10.49 -15.47 6.38
CA GLY A 275 -11.91 -15.31 6.67
C GLY A 275 -12.48 -16.57 7.30
N ALA A 276 -11.72 -17.21 8.21
CA ALA A 276 -12.03 -18.51 8.77
C ALA A 276 -13.32 -18.56 9.62
N GLY A 277 -13.79 -17.42 10.11
CA GLY A 277 -14.97 -17.33 10.98
C GLY A 277 -15.56 -15.93 11.02
N ASP A 278 -16.59 -15.75 11.85
CA ASP A 278 -17.35 -14.51 11.97
C ASP A 278 -16.46 -13.30 12.31
N ALA A 279 -16.50 -12.27 11.45
CA ALA A 279 -15.74 -11.04 11.62
C ALA A 279 -16.10 -10.29 12.92
N ALA A 280 -17.29 -10.51 13.49
CA ALA A 280 -17.68 -9.93 14.79
C ALA A 280 -16.82 -10.44 15.97
N LEU A 281 -16.05 -11.52 15.79
CA LEU A 281 -15.14 -12.07 16.78
C LEU A 281 -13.75 -11.41 16.76
N VAL A 282 -13.49 -10.53 15.80
CA VAL A 282 -12.24 -9.77 15.69
C VAL A 282 -12.32 -8.54 16.59
N GLY A 283 -11.35 -8.41 17.49
CA GLY A 283 -11.22 -7.26 18.39
C GLY A 283 -10.80 -5.97 17.68
N PRO A 284 -10.64 -4.88 18.46
CA PRO A 284 -10.28 -3.57 17.93
C PRO A 284 -8.94 -3.56 17.19
N GLU A 285 -8.81 -2.65 16.23
CA GLU A 285 -7.59 -2.27 15.52
C GLU A 285 -6.50 -1.73 16.48
N PRO A 286 -5.21 -1.70 16.08
CA PRO A 286 -4.10 -1.37 16.98
C PRO A 286 -4.25 -0.09 17.80
N GLU A 287 -4.71 1.01 17.21
CA GLU A 287 -4.89 2.28 17.94
C GLU A 287 -6.03 2.26 18.97
N ALA A 288 -6.95 1.29 18.87
CA ALA A 288 -8.06 1.10 19.80
C ALA A 288 -7.89 -0.14 20.70
N ALA A 289 -6.77 -0.87 20.56
CA ALA A 289 -6.50 -2.09 21.31
C ALA A 289 -6.10 -1.82 22.77
N GLY A 290 -6.28 -2.83 23.63
CA GLY A 290 -5.80 -2.78 25.01
C GLY A 290 -4.28 -2.65 25.07
N ILE A 291 -3.76 -1.96 26.07
CA ILE A 291 -2.31 -1.72 26.24
C ILE A 291 -1.51 -3.04 26.34
N GLU A 292 -2.13 -4.10 26.85
CA GLU A 292 -1.57 -5.45 26.96
C GLU A 292 -1.29 -6.10 25.58
N GLU A 293 -1.91 -5.63 24.50
CA GLU A 293 -1.63 -6.09 23.14
C GLU A 293 -0.32 -5.49 22.59
N GLN A 294 0.28 -4.53 23.30
CA GLN A 294 1.60 -3.96 23.00
C GLN A 294 1.73 -3.50 21.54
N GLY A 295 0.74 -2.72 21.07
CA GLY A 295 0.69 -2.17 19.73
C GLY A 295 0.29 -3.16 18.63
N LEU A 296 -0.19 -4.35 18.98
CA LEU A 296 -0.92 -5.23 18.07
C LEU A 296 -2.42 -5.00 18.21
N GLY A 297 -3.19 -5.35 17.17
CA GLY A 297 -4.64 -5.26 17.14
C GLY A 297 -5.30 -6.49 16.54
N TRP A 298 -6.60 -6.39 16.28
CA TRP A 298 -7.42 -7.41 15.61
C TRP A 298 -7.36 -8.79 16.25
N LYS A 299 -7.22 -8.84 17.58
CA LYS A 299 -7.21 -10.10 18.32
C LYS A 299 -8.53 -10.84 18.12
N SER A 300 -8.47 -12.02 17.51
CA SER A 300 -9.64 -12.83 17.23
C SER A 300 -9.97 -13.76 18.40
N LYS A 301 -11.26 -13.86 18.74
CA LYS A 301 -11.80 -14.86 19.68
C LYS A 301 -12.25 -16.15 18.99
N PHE A 302 -12.16 -16.22 17.67
CA PHE A 302 -12.53 -17.41 16.90
C PHE A 302 -11.43 -18.47 16.97
N GLY A 303 -11.75 -19.66 17.47
CA GLY A 303 -10.79 -20.75 17.60
C GLY A 303 -9.53 -20.33 18.37
N SER A 304 -8.36 -20.57 17.78
CA SER A 304 -7.07 -20.11 18.29
C SER A 304 -6.75 -18.64 17.98
N GLY A 305 -7.53 -18.00 17.10
CA GLY A 305 -7.36 -16.63 16.64
C GLY A 305 -6.20 -16.41 15.67
N LYS A 306 -5.53 -17.47 15.22
CA LYS A 306 -4.32 -17.45 14.37
C LYS A 306 -4.24 -18.72 13.52
N GLY A 307 -3.32 -18.75 12.55
CA GLY A 307 -3.14 -19.89 11.66
C GLY A 307 -4.43 -20.24 10.91
N GLY A 308 -4.89 -21.50 10.99
CA GLY A 308 -6.12 -21.95 10.34
C GLY A 308 -7.40 -21.23 10.80
N ASP A 309 -7.36 -20.56 11.94
CA ASP A 309 -8.47 -19.76 12.49
C ASP A 309 -8.29 -18.24 12.26
N ALA A 310 -7.31 -17.84 11.45
CA ALA A 310 -7.04 -16.43 11.20
C ALA A 310 -8.22 -15.76 10.45
N ILE A 311 -8.55 -14.55 10.89
CA ILE A 311 -9.53 -13.68 10.23
C ILE A 311 -8.82 -12.36 9.91
N GLY A 312 -8.91 -11.95 8.65
CA GLY A 312 -8.35 -10.71 8.11
C GLY A 312 -9.43 -9.97 7.33
N SER A 313 -9.42 -10.09 6.01
CA SER A 313 -10.40 -9.44 5.13
C SER A 313 -11.81 -10.03 5.24
N GLY A 314 -11.97 -11.20 5.85
CA GLY A 314 -13.23 -11.95 5.87
C GLY A 314 -13.43 -12.83 4.63
N LEU A 315 -12.59 -12.69 3.60
CA LEU A 315 -12.55 -13.59 2.44
C LEU A 315 -11.69 -14.81 2.77
N GLU A 316 -12.03 -15.98 2.26
CA GLU A 316 -11.25 -17.22 2.45
C GLU A 316 -10.90 -17.80 1.07
N VAL A 317 -9.96 -17.13 0.40
CA VAL A 317 -9.54 -17.39 -0.98
C VAL A 317 -8.10 -17.88 -1.01
N VAL A 318 -7.88 -19.00 -1.69
CA VAL A 318 -6.54 -19.45 -2.11
C VAL A 318 -6.53 -19.53 -3.64
N TRP A 319 -5.67 -18.73 -4.28
CA TRP A 319 -5.68 -18.57 -5.74
C TRP A 319 -5.02 -19.72 -6.49
N THR A 320 -3.89 -20.22 -5.98
CA THR A 320 -3.01 -21.13 -6.70
C THR A 320 -2.79 -22.45 -5.96
N THR A 321 -2.41 -23.49 -6.69
CA THR A 321 -2.02 -24.80 -6.16
C THR A 321 -0.62 -24.79 -5.53
N THR A 322 0.16 -23.72 -5.76
CA THR A 322 1.50 -23.53 -5.22
C THR A 322 1.65 -22.14 -4.58
N PRO A 323 0.95 -21.84 -3.46
CA PRO A 323 0.86 -20.49 -2.89
C PRO A 323 2.19 -19.86 -2.46
N THR A 324 3.25 -20.65 -2.35
CA THR A 324 4.59 -20.20 -1.96
C THR A 324 5.61 -20.35 -3.09
N LYS A 325 5.14 -20.35 -4.35
CA LYS A 325 6.00 -20.49 -5.53
C LYS A 325 5.47 -19.66 -6.70
N TRP A 326 6.37 -18.92 -7.35
CA TRP A 326 6.06 -18.25 -8.60
C TRP A 326 5.62 -19.26 -9.66
N SER A 327 4.49 -18.99 -10.31
CA SER A 327 3.93 -19.81 -11.37
C SER A 327 2.94 -19.00 -12.19
N ASN A 328 2.52 -19.52 -13.34
CA ASN A 328 1.40 -18.94 -14.10
C ASN A 328 0.03 -19.48 -13.65
N ASN A 329 -0.03 -20.16 -12.49
CA ASN A 329 -1.21 -20.92 -12.07
C ASN A 329 -2.41 -20.03 -11.73
N PHE A 330 -2.19 -18.77 -11.33
CA PHE A 330 -3.27 -17.78 -11.18
C PHE A 330 -4.10 -17.68 -12.47
N PHE A 331 -3.44 -17.44 -13.62
CA PHE A 331 -4.12 -17.36 -14.91
C PHE A 331 -4.67 -18.71 -15.38
N TRP A 332 -3.94 -19.81 -15.12
CA TRP A 332 -4.45 -21.17 -15.43
C TRP A 332 -5.79 -21.42 -14.74
N ASN A 333 -5.92 -21.05 -13.47
CA ASN A 333 -7.17 -21.21 -12.74
C ASN A 333 -8.21 -20.20 -13.25
N LEU A 334 -7.85 -18.91 -13.39
CA LEU A 334 -8.76 -17.84 -13.81
C LEU A 334 -9.49 -18.17 -15.12
N PHE A 335 -8.78 -18.69 -16.13
CA PHE A 335 -9.33 -19.05 -17.43
C PHE A 335 -9.75 -20.52 -17.55
N GLY A 336 -9.17 -21.42 -16.74
CA GLY A 336 -9.41 -22.86 -16.82
C GLY A 336 -10.70 -23.33 -16.14
N TYR A 337 -11.31 -22.48 -15.31
CA TYR A 337 -12.58 -22.78 -14.63
C TYR A 337 -13.68 -21.80 -15.01
N GLU A 338 -14.91 -22.27 -14.95
CA GLU A 338 -16.09 -21.39 -14.88
C GLU A 338 -16.39 -21.09 -13.42
N TRP A 339 -16.79 -19.86 -13.11
CA TRP A 339 -16.90 -19.36 -11.74
C TRP A 339 -18.35 -19.14 -11.33
N GLU A 340 -18.69 -19.50 -10.10
CA GLU A 340 -19.97 -19.17 -9.46
C GLU A 340 -19.77 -18.46 -8.12
N LEU A 341 -20.66 -17.52 -7.83
CA LEU A 341 -20.66 -16.75 -6.60
C LEU A 341 -20.93 -17.68 -5.41
N THR A 342 -20.17 -17.50 -4.35
CA THR A 342 -20.32 -18.21 -3.09
C THR A 342 -19.98 -17.27 -1.93
N LYS A 343 -20.07 -17.78 -0.69
CA LYS A 343 -19.71 -17.03 0.50
C LYS A 343 -18.57 -17.69 1.26
N SER A 344 -17.69 -16.87 1.81
CA SER A 344 -16.68 -17.31 2.77
C SER A 344 -17.33 -17.83 4.06
N PRO A 345 -16.58 -18.51 4.95
CA PRO A 345 -17.04 -18.82 6.30
C PRO A 345 -17.47 -17.58 7.11
N ALA A 346 -16.87 -16.42 6.85
CA ALA A 346 -17.25 -15.14 7.45
C ALA A 346 -18.44 -14.45 6.74
N GLY A 347 -18.96 -15.02 5.65
CA GLY A 347 -20.12 -14.50 4.90
C GLY A 347 -19.79 -13.50 3.78
N ALA A 348 -18.52 -13.25 3.48
CA ALA A 348 -18.06 -12.36 2.41
C ALA A 348 -18.26 -12.99 1.02
N GLN A 349 -18.50 -12.16 0.01
CA GLN A 349 -18.72 -12.57 -1.38
C GLN A 349 -17.40 -12.99 -2.05
N GLN A 350 -17.34 -14.22 -2.55
CA GLN A 350 -16.18 -14.73 -3.27
C GLN A 350 -16.62 -15.73 -4.36
N TRP A 351 -15.68 -16.22 -5.16
CA TRP A 351 -15.98 -17.08 -6.30
C TRP A 351 -15.29 -18.42 -6.18
N LYS A 352 -16.03 -19.48 -6.48
CA LYS A 352 -15.51 -20.85 -6.56
C LYS A 352 -15.75 -21.43 -7.96
N PRO A 353 -14.99 -22.45 -8.38
CA PRO A 353 -15.24 -23.16 -9.62
C PRO A 353 -16.62 -23.84 -9.59
N LYS A 354 -17.36 -23.77 -10.70
CA LYS A 354 -18.61 -24.50 -10.90
C LYS A 354 -18.38 -26.00 -10.88
N HIS A 355 -19.42 -26.74 -10.48
CA HIS A 355 -19.44 -28.21 -10.49
C HIS A 355 -18.30 -28.85 -9.70
N ASP A 356 -17.83 -28.17 -8.65
CA ASP A 356 -16.71 -28.58 -7.81
C ASP A 356 -15.41 -28.88 -8.61
N ALA A 357 -15.24 -28.20 -9.75
CA ALA A 357 -14.03 -28.32 -10.54
C ALA A 357 -12.80 -27.89 -9.73
N GLY A 358 -11.69 -28.61 -9.88
CA GLY A 358 -10.46 -28.32 -9.13
C GLY A 358 -10.53 -28.68 -7.63
N ALA A 359 -11.60 -29.33 -7.14
CA ALA A 359 -11.64 -29.85 -5.78
C ALA A 359 -10.42 -30.72 -5.47
N GLY A 360 -9.79 -30.47 -4.33
CA GLY A 360 -8.61 -31.22 -3.88
C GLY A 360 -7.28 -30.77 -4.49
N SER A 361 -7.26 -29.76 -5.37
CA SER A 361 -6.04 -29.32 -6.06
C SER A 361 -5.16 -28.37 -5.25
N VAL A 362 -5.74 -27.63 -4.30
CA VAL A 362 -5.04 -26.61 -3.51
C VAL A 362 -4.73 -27.15 -2.11
N PRO A 363 -3.51 -27.00 -1.58
CA PRO A 363 -3.19 -27.37 -0.21
C PRO A 363 -3.92 -26.50 0.82
N ASP A 364 -4.30 -27.08 1.95
CA ASP A 364 -4.64 -26.29 3.14
C ASP A 364 -3.35 -25.69 3.75
N ALA A 365 -3.47 -24.50 4.32
CA ALA A 365 -2.33 -23.75 4.85
C ALA A 365 -1.72 -24.36 6.12
N HIS A 366 -2.50 -25.07 6.93
CA HIS A 366 -2.08 -25.57 8.24
C HIS A 366 -2.36 -27.06 8.47
N ASP A 367 -3.21 -27.69 7.66
CA ASP A 367 -3.54 -29.10 7.75
C ASP A 367 -3.13 -29.86 6.48
N ARG A 368 -2.01 -30.59 6.55
CA ARG A 368 -1.48 -31.33 5.39
C ARG A 368 -2.42 -32.41 4.85
N SER A 369 -3.39 -32.86 5.63
CA SER A 369 -4.39 -33.85 5.21
C SER A 369 -5.56 -33.24 4.43
N LYS A 370 -5.72 -31.90 4.49
CA LYS A 370 -6.79 -31.17 3.82
C LYS A 370 -6.34 -30.56 2.50
N ARG A 371 -7.30 -30.46 1.59
CA ARG A 371 -7.17 -29.89 0.26
C ARG A 371 -8.47 -29.19 -0.11
N HIS A 372 -8.37 -28.12 -0.90
CA HIS A 372 -9.48 -27.26 -1.30
C HIS A 372 -9.54 -27.14 -2.83
N ALA A 373 -10.64 -26.58 -3.33
CA ALA A 373 -10.67 -26.01 -4.67
C ALA A 373 -9.97 -24.64 -4.67
N PRO A 374 -9.43 -24.17 -5.81
CA PRO A 374 -9.01 -22.78 -5.93
C PRO A 374 -10.24 -21.88 -5.85
N SER A 375 -10.00 -20.60 -5.62
CA SER A 375 -11.05 -19.59 -5.47
C SER A 375 -10.55 -18.24 -5.96
N MET A 376 -11.46 -17.31 -6.24
CA MET A 376 -11.15 -15.98 -6.77
C MET A 376 -11.98 -14.90 -6.06
N LEU A 377 -11.43 -13.69 -6.01
CA LEU A 377 -12.15 -12.48 -5.63
C LEU A 377 -13.00 -11.94 -6.79
N THR A 378 -13.95 -11.06 -6.50
CA THR A 378 -14.67 -10.32 -7.55
C THR A 378 -13.69 -9.51 -8.41
N THR A 379 -12.68 -8.92 -7.76
CA THR A 379 -11.62 -8.13 -8.42
C THR A 379 -10.68 -8.98 -9.28
N ASP A 380 -10.51 -10.27 -8.99
CA ASP A 380 -9.75 -11.18 -9.85
C ASP A 380 -10.50 -11.49 -11.14
N LEU A 381 -11.82 -11.74 -11.03
CA LEU A 381 -12.65 -11.97 -12.20
C LEU A 381 -12.75 -10.74 -13.11
N ALA A 382 -12.58 -9.54 -12.55
CA ALA A 382 -12.51 -8.30 -13.33
C ALA A 382 -11.42 -8.36 -14.42
N LEU A 383 -10.30 -9.03 -14.13
CA LEU A 383 -9.18 -9.20 -15.07
C LEU A 383 -9.54 -10.11 -16.26
N ARG A 384 -10.58 -10.94 -16.12
CA ARG A 384 -11.08 -11.84 -17.15
C ARG A 384 -12.25 -11.24 -17.94
N VAL A 385 -13.10 -10.42 -17.31
CA VAL A 385 -14.35 -9.96 -17.95
C VAL A 385 -14.24 -8.59 -18.61
N ASP A 386 -13.35 -7.72 -18.15
CA ASP A 386 -13.13 -6.42 -18.78
C ASP A 386 -12.39 -6.60 -20.12
N PRO A 387 -12.88 -6.02 -21.24
CA PRO A 387 -12.31 -6.28 -22.56
C PRO A 387 -10.83 -5.87 -22.75
N ALA A 388 -10.31 -4.93 -21.97
CA ALA A 388 -8.90 -4.52 -22.06
C ALA A 388 -8.03 -5.39 -21.15
N TYR A 389 -8.47 -5.63 -19.91
CA TYR A 389 -7.77 -6.53 -18.99
C TYR A 389 -7.75 -7.97 -19.48
N GLU A 390 -8.83 -8.44 -20.10
CA GLU A 390 -8.92 -9.80 -20.64
C GLU A 390 -7.84 -10.06 -21.68
N LYS A 391 -7.62 -9.11 -22.60
CA LYS A 391 -6.59 -9.22 -23.65
C LYS A 391 -5.19 -9.32 -23.04
N ILE A 392 -4.90 -8.49 -22.04
CA ILE A 392 -3.62 -8.48 -21.34
C ILE A 392 -3.44 -9.78 -20.55
N SER A 393 -4.46 -10.18 -19.78
CA SER A 393 -4.49 -11.40 -18.97
C SER A 393 -4.32 -12.64 -19.83
N ARG A 394 -5.00 -12.73 -20.98
CA ARG A 394 -4.85 -13.85 -21.93
C ARG A 394 -3.47 -13.88 -22.54
N ARG A 395 -2.91 -12.72 -22.93
CA ARG A 395 -1.53 -12.64 -23.41
C ARG A 395 -0.54 -13.13 -22.34
N PHE A 396 -0.68 -12.71 -21.09
CA PHE A 396 0.15 -13.16 -19.97
C PHE A 396 -0.03 -14.65 -19.64
N HIS A 397 -1.25 -15.16 -19.76
CA HIS A 397 -1.55 -16.59 -19.65
C HIS A 397 -0.76 -17.43 -20.69
N GLU A 398 -0.74 -16.96 -21.95
CA GLU A 398 -0.07 -17.63 -23.06
C GLU A 398 1.45 -17.35 -23.12
N ASN A 399 1.91 -16.25 -22.52
CA ASN A 399 3.29 -15.78 -22.56
C ASN A 399 3.82 -15.45 -21.15
N PRO A 400 4.14 -16.47 -20.32
CA PRO A 400 4.53 -16.28 -18.93
C PRO A 400 5.81 -15.44 -18.74
N ASP A 401 6.71 -15.41 -19.72
CA ASP A 401 7.92 -14.57 -19.66
C ASP A 401 7.58 -13.08 -19.77
N GLN A 402 6.58 -12.71 -20.58
CA GLN A 402 6.11 -11.32 -20.68
C GLN A 402 5.42 -10.89 -19.39
N PHE A 403 4.65 -11.80 -18.77
CA PHE A 403 4.04 -11.57 -17.47
C PHE A 403 5.10 -11.33 -16.39
N ALA A 404 6.15 -12.17 -16.35
CA ALA A 404 7.22 -12.03 -15.39
C ALA A 404 7.98 -10.70 -15.54
N ASP A 405 8.31 -10.28 -16.76
CA ASP A 405 8.96 -8.99 -17.01
C ASP A 405 8.07 -7.80 -16.62
N ALA A 406 6.80 -7.82 -17.04
CA ALA A 406 5.83 -6.78 -16.70
C ALA A 406 5.64 -6.65 -15.17
N PHE A 407 5.51 -7.78 -14.47
CA PHE A 407 5.39 -7.77 -13.01
C PHE A 407 6.67 -7.29 -12.33
N ALA A 408 7.86 -7.68 -12.81
CA ALA A 408 9.13 -7.26 -12.23
C ALA A 408 9.29 -5.72 -12.29
N ARG A 409 8.96 -5.14 -13.45
CA ARG A 409 9.03 -3.70 -13.70
C ARG A 409 7.95 -2.93 -12.94
N ALA A 410 6.72 -3.41 -12.94
CA ALA A 410 5.62 -2.79 -12.21
C ALA A 410 5.82 -2.85 -10.69
N TRP A 411 6.31 -3.97 -10.16
CA TRP A 411 6.67 -4.11 -8.74
C TRP A 411 7.80 -3.16 -8.34
N TYR A 412 8.83 -3.02 -9.18
CA TYR A 412 9.91 -2.06 -8.92
C TYR A 412 9.39 -0.61 -8.92
N LYS A 413 8.60 -0.23 -9.93
CA LYS A 413 7.94 1.08 -9.99
C LYS A 413 7.08 1.34 -8.75
N LEU A 414 6.18 0.41 -8.41
CA LEU A 414 5.33 0.50 -7.21
C LEU A 414 6.15 0.86 -5.98
N THR A 415 7.22 0.11 -5.76
CA THR A 415 7.99 0.19 -4.52
C THR A 415 8.96 1.36 -4.47
N HIS A 416 9.21 2.06 -5.59
CA HIS A 416 10.21 3.14 -5.68
C HIS A 416 9.67 4.47 -6.24
N ARG A 417 8.41 4.54 -6.69
CA ARG A 417 7.80 5.74 -7.32
C ARG A 417 7.85 7.01 -6.48
N ASP A 418 7.96 6.90 -5.16
CA ASP A 418 8.00 8.00 -4.19
C ASP A 418 9.42 8.31 -3.68
N MET A 419 10.45 7.64 -4.21
CA MET A 419 11.84 7.91 -3.84
C MET A 419 12.43 9.13 -4.55
N GLY A 420 11.73 9.70 -5.54
CA GLY A 420 12.22 10.80 -6.35
C GLY A 420 13.39 10.38 -7.25
N PRO A 421 14.40 11.25 -7.45
CA PRO A 421 15.41 11.05 -8.49
C PRO A 421 16.40 9.93 -8.13
N ARG A 422 16.89 9.25 -9.17
CA ARG A 422 17.79 8.09 -9.08
C ARG A 422 19.02 8.26 -8.17
N PRO A 423 19.68 9.43 -8.05
CA PRO A 423 20.79 9.63 -7.10
C PRO A 423 20.45 9.36 -5.63
N ARG A 424 19.17 9.33 -5.24
CA ARG A 424 18.73 8.96 -3.89
C ARG A 424 18.75 7.45 -3.63
N TYR A 425 18.90 6.63 -4.67
CA TYR A 425 18.78 5.18 -4.58
C TYR A 425 20.12 4.60 -4.14
N LEU A 426 20.10 3.83 -3.06
CA LEU A 426 21.31 3.31 -2.42
C LEU A 426 21.41 1.80 -2.53
N GLY A 427 22.65 1.30 -2.52
CA GLY A 427 22.96 -0.13 -2.45
C GLY A 427 23.28 -0.78 -3.80
N PRO A 428 23.83 -2.00 -3.77
CA PRO A 428 24.35 -2.68 -4.96
C PRO A 428 23.26 -3.28 -5.86
N LEU A 429 21.99 -3.25 -5.42
CA LEU A 429 20.86 -3.87 -6.12
C LEU A 429 20.08 -2.90 -7.01
N VAL A 430 20.53 -1.64 -7.10
CA VAL A 430 19.90 -0.62 -7.94
C VAL A 430 20.07 -1.03 -9.42
N PRO A 431 18.97 -1.16 -10.19
CA PRO A 431 19.04 -1.47 -11.61
C PRO A 431 19.88 -0.45 -12.40
N ALA A 432 20.57 -0.97 -13.42
CA ALA A 432 21.35 -0.13 -14.33
C ALA A 432 20.47 0.68 -15.28
N GLU A 433 19.32 0.12 -15.70
CA GLU A 433 18.35 0.76 -16.59
C GLU A 433 17.68 1.94 -15.88
N GLU A 434 17.62 3.08 -16.56
CA GLU A 434 16.87 4.27 -16.12
C GLU A 434 15.45 4.21 -16.67
N LEU A 435 14.48 4.43 -15.80
CA LEU A 435 13.06 4.31 -16.14
C LEU A 435 12.41 5.69 -16.17
N ILE A 436 11.52 5.90 -17.13
CA ILE A 436 10.94 7.24 -17.40
C ILE A 436 10.23 7.85 -16.19
N TRP A 437 9.59 7.04 -15.34
CA TRP A 437 8.89 7.51 -14.14
C TRP A 437 9.83 8.00 -13.02
N GLN A 438 11.15 7.83 -13.18
CA GLN A 438 12.17 8.36 -12.27
C GLN A 438 12.61 9.79 -12.63
N ASP A 439 12.01 10.37 -13.68
CA ASP A 439 12.34 11.68 -14.25
C ASP A 439 13.86 11.83 -14.48
N PRO A 440 14.48 10.97 -15.29
CA PRO A 440 15.93 10.92 -15.44
C PRO A 440 16.48 12.24 -16.02
N VAL A 441 17.56 12.72 -15.42
CA VAL A 441 18.33 13.87 -15.90
C VAL A 441 19.68 13.38 -16.45
N PRO A 442 20.14 13.91 -17.59
CA PRO A 442 21.44 13.51 -18.15
C PRO A 442 22.58 13.72 -17.16
N ALA A 443 23.55 12.80 -17.17
CA ALA A 443 24.76 12.96 -16.39
C ALA A 443 25.55 14.20 -16.83
N VAL A 444 26.27 14.81 -15.88
CA VAL A 444 27.19 15.92 -16.19
C VAL A 444 28.37 15.36 -17.00
N THR A 445 28.50 15.79 -18.26
CA THR A 445 29.57 15.35 -19.19
C THR A 445 30.64 16.42 -19.44
N HIS A 446 30.67 17.47 -18.63
CA HIS A 446 31.57 18.62 -18.77
C HIS A 446 32.06 19.08 -17.41
N GLU A 447 33.11 19.90 -17.37
CA GLU A 447 33.55 20.54 -16.14
C GLU A 447 32.47 21.49 -15.62
N LEU A 448 32.24 21.48 -14.31
CA LEU A 448 31.33 22.42 -13.66
C LEU A 448 32.00 23.79 -13.58
N ILE A 449 31.22 24.84 -13.80
CA ILE A 449 31.70 26.22 -13.72
C ILE A 449 32.31 26.53 -12.34
N ASP A 450 33.41 27.27 -12.33
CA ASP A 450 34.09 27.69 -11.12
C ASP A 450 33.51 28.97 -10.49
N GLU A 451 34.08 29.41 -9.36
CA GLU A 451 33.60 30.60 -8.64
C GLU A 451 33.70 31.89 -9.48
N GLN A 452 34.72 32.00 -10.34
CA GLN A 452 34.93 33.17 -11.19
C GLN A 452 33.91 33.17 -12.34
N GLU A 453 33.69 32.02 -12.97
CA GLU A 453 32.69 31.85 -14.03
C GLU A 453 31.27 32.12 -13.51
N ILE A 454 30.94 31.68 -12.29
CA ILE A 454 29.68 32.00 -11.62
C ILE A 454 29.52 33.52 -11.45
N ALA A 455 30.55 34.22 -10.97
CA ALA A 455 30.51 35.67 -10.78
C ALA A 455 30.33 36.41 -12.11
N ASP A 456 31.06 36.00 -13.15
CA ASP A 456 31.00 36.57 -14.49
C ASP A 456 29.62 36.36 -15.13
N LEU A 457 29.06 35.15 -15.01
CA LEU A 457 27.72 34.84 -15.52
C LEU A 457 26.63 35.64 -14.80
N LYS A 458 26.71 35.80 -13.48
CA LYS A 458 25.80 36.68 -12.73
C LYS A 458 25.85 38.12 -13.25
N GLY A 459 27.05 38.65 -13.50
CA GLY A 459 27.23 39.97 -14.11
C GLY A 459 26.57 40.08 -15.48
N LYS A 460 26.76 39.08 -16.34
CA LYS A 460 26.13 39.03 -17.68
C LYS A 460 24.60 38.94 -17.60
N ILE A 461 24.05 38.14 -16.70
CA ILE A 461 22.59 38.00 -16.48
C ILE A 461 22.01 39.35 -16.06
N LEU A 462 22.64 40.06 -15.12
CA LEU A 462 22.18 41.38 -14.66
C LEU A 462 22.28 42.45 -15.75
N ALA A 463 23.23 42.34 -16.68
CA ALA A 463 23.38 43.25 -17.81
C ALA A 463 22.51 42.89 -19.03
N SER A 464 21.77 41.77 -19.01
CA SER A 464 21.02 41.26 -20.17
C SER A 464 19.76 42.06 -20.54
N GLY A 465 19.36 43.01 -19.69
CA GLY A 465 18.09 43.74 -19.82
C GLY A 465 16.88 43.02 -19.21
N LEU A 466 17.07 41.83 -18.65
CA LEU A 466 16.05 41.16 -17.84
C LEU A 466 15.87 41.87 -16.50
N SER A 467 14.62 42.12 -16.11
CA SER A 467 14.30 42.68 -14.80
C SER A 467 14.50 41.66 -13.70
N VAL A 468 14.77 42.13 -12.48
CA VAL A 468 14.81 41.28 -11.27
C VAL A 468 13.54 40.46 -11.12
N SER A 469 12.37 41.06 -11.41
CA SER A 469 11.08 40.37 -11.35
C SER A 469 11.02 39.17 -12.31
N GLN A 470 11.50 39.34 -13.54
CA GLN A 470 11.57 38.23 -14.51
C GLN A 470 12.53 37.15 -14.04
N LEU A 471 13.73 37.51 -13.57
CA LEU A 471 14.73 36.55 -13.10
C LEU A 471 14.20 35.72 -11.92
N VAL A 472 13.63 36.39 -10.92
CA VAL A 472 13.07 35.71 -9.73
C VAL A 472 11.85 34.88 -10.10
N SER A 473 10.95 35.39 -10.93
CA SER A 473 9.75 34.66 -11.36
C SER A 473 10.10 33.42 -12.17
N THR A 474 11.05 33.51 -13.11
CA THR A 474 11.52 32.36 -13.88
C THR A 474 12.20 31.33 -13.00
N ALA A 475 13.07 31.75 -12.05
CA ALA A 475 13.73 30.82 -11.13
C ALA A 475 12.77 30.14 -10.13
N TRP A 476 11.66 30.81 -9.78
CA TRP A 476 10.63 30.22 -8.92
C TRP A 476 9.76 29.20 -9.66
N ALA A 477 9.52 29.42 -10.96
CA ALA A 477 8.70 28.54 -11.79
C ALA A 477 9.45 27.33 -12.39
N SER A 478 10.79 27.33 -12.32
CA SER A 478 11.67 26.35 -12.96
C SER A 478 11.89 25.07 -12.18
#